data_AF-A0A937Y7B4-F1
#
_entry.id   AF-A0A937Y7B4-F1
#
_cell.length_a   1.000
_cell.length_b   1.000
_cell.length_c   1.000
_cell.angle_alpha   90.00
_cell.angle_beta   90.00
_cell.angle_gamma   90.00
#
_symmetry.space_group_name_H-M   'P 1'
#
loop_
_entity.id
_entity.type
_entity.pdbx_description
1 polymer ?
#
loop_
_entity_poly.entity_id
_entity_poly.type
_entity_poly.pdbx_seq_one_letter_code
_entity_poly.pdbx_strand_id
1 'polypeptide(L)'
;MGLTPVWRLRRRASPAPAAAPAAALESRATSHEPRAVEADERRETILRLEWRELKARVASCTDCPLHAKRKKTVFGVGDEAASWLFVGEGPGADEDAQGEPFVGQAGKLLDSMLAAVKLKRGEDVYIGNVVKCLRYNALVQLANGRWERIGRLVSSKYSGEVMSLDERESLVRRRVVGWHASPLAGRRVFRLSYASAKAAGASRSGVQLTGDHPVLTQRGWVAVQDLRKGDLVATGQGLSRTELDIVCGTLLGDGHIAARNAHLSMSHSARQSEYVRFKAQLLSNLGCHVGELAVTARVGGDRRYPVMHMRTRAHRALSIIRSQFYDARKKRVPAWVETELNDRMLAFWFMDDGYVRIREHRQPRAEIATCAFSEQDIQRLLRGLANLGIFAKALRGRIHFGVQTTRTLSEKIAPFVPESMRYKLHPEVAGKVPFDPERLAVGPTQVLYDEVEAVELVHTGTDKTFYCLDVEETHNFVTSGGVVHNCRPPGNRNPEPAEALACEPYLHRQIELIGPKLIVALGKVAVQNLLATDASIASLRGRLFEYRGIPLIVTYHPAYLLRNLPDKAKAWADLCFALRAMGDLKSGKVAGS
;
A
#
# COMPACT_ATOMS: atom_id res chain seq x y z
N MET A 1 13.46 -41.42 -24.57
CA MET A 1 14.33 -41.41 -23.36
C MET A 1 15.59 -40.63 -23.73
N GLY A 2 16.03 -39.67 -22.92
CA GLY A 2 17.03 -38.65 -23.28
C GLY A 2 16.68 -37.34 -22.58
N LEU A 3 17.16 -37.00 -21.38
CA LEU A 3 18.54 -37.00 -20.82
C LEU A 3 19.36 -35.72 -21.17
N THR A 4 18.81 -34.58 -20.74
CA THR A 4 19.57 -33.43 -20.17
C THR A 4 20.48 -32.66 -21.17
N PRO A 5 21.35 -31.69 -20.76
CA PRO A 5 20.93 -30.29 -20.84
C PRO A 5 21.94 -29.32 -21.52
N VAL A 6 21.44 -28.29 -22.20
CA VAL A 6 22.29 -27.22 -22.77
C VAL A 6 22.48 -26.07 -21.78
N TRP A 7 23.60 -26.07 -21.06
CA TRP A 7 24.06 -24.92 -20.27
C TRP A 7 24.87 -23.93 -21.12
N ARG A 8 24.84 -22.64 -20.78
CA ARG A 8 25.90 -21.68 -21.15
C ARG A 8 26.32 -20.82 -19.96
N LEU A 9 27.63 -20.63 -19.85
CA LEU A 9 28.29 -19.97 -18.71
C LEU A 9 28.10 -18.45 -18.74
N ARG A 10 27.97 -17.82 -17.56
CA ARG A 10 28.34 -16.41 -17.36
C ARG A 10 29.41 -16.32 -16.28
N ARG A 11 30.40 -15.44 -16.47
CA ARG A 11 31.67 -15.43 -15.73
C ARG A 11 31.45 -15.19 -14.22
N ARG A 12 32.27 -15.86 -13.40
CA ARG A 12 32.41 -15.55 -11.96
C ARG A 12 32.81 -14.08 -11.79
N ALA A 13 32.16 -13.38 -10.87
CA ALA A 13 32.76 -12.22 -10.22
C ALA A 13 33.74 -12.73 -9.13
N SER A 14 34.85 -12.04 -8.93
CA SER A 14 35.79 -12.34 -7.84
C SER A 14 35.15 -12.07 -6.47
N PRO A 15 35.51 -12.80 -5.41
CA PRO A 15 35.03 -12.52 -4.07
C PRO A 15 35.50 -11.13 -3.60
N ALA A 16 34.63 -10.42 -2.89
CA ALA A 16 35.03 -9.25 -2.13
C ALA A 16 35.96 -9.67 -0.97
N PRO A 17 36.97 -8.86 -0.60
CA PRO A 17 37.89 -9.20 0.49
C PRO A 17 37.17 -9.28 1.85
N ALA A 18 37.73 -10.08 2.76
CA ALA A 18 37.18 -10.30 4.09
C ALA A 18 37.19 -9.02 4.95
N ALA A 19 36.25 -8.93 5.90
CA ALA A 19 36.17 -7.81 6.82
C ALA A 19 37.36 -7.81 7.80
N ALA A 20 38.05 -6.68 7.89
CA ALA A 20 39.00 -6.38 8.97
C ALA A 20 38.24 -6.08 10.28
N PRO A 21 38.85 -6.29 11.46
CA PRO A 21 38.15 -6.23 12.75
C PRO A 21 37.74 -4.82 13.16
N ALA A 22 36.79 -4.76 14.10
CA ALA A 22 36.25 -3.50 14.63
C ALA A 22 37.31 -2.69 15.39
N ALA A 23 37.53 -1.45 14.94
CA ALA A 23 38.23 -0.45 15.73
C ALA A 23 37.25 0.12 16.77
N ALA A 24 37.48 -0.16 18.05
CA ALA A 24 36.77 0.52 19.13
C ALA A 24 37.26 1.97 19.25
N LEU A 25 36.33 2.91 19.33
CA LEU A 25 36.57 4.24 19.91
C LEU A 25 35.41 4.59 20.83
N GLU A 26 35.74 5.22 21.95
CA GLU A 26 34.94 5.11 23.17
C GLU A 26 33.80 6.12 23.26
N SER A 27 32.78 5.75 24.02
CA SER A 27 31.60 6.57 24.24
C SER A 27 31.90 7.82 25.08
N ARG A 28 31.58 9.01 24.55
CA ARG A 28 31.16 10.13 25.41
C ARG A 28 29.63 10.14 25.52
N ALA A 29 29.15 9.41 26.52
CA ALA A 29 27.73 9.38 26.86
C ALA A 29 27.26 10.75 27.37
N THR A 30 26.08 11.17 26.91
CA THR A 30 25.16 12.01 27.69
C THR A 30 23.84 11.26 27.75
N SER A 31 23.36 10.99 28.96
CA SER A 31 22.42 9.92 29.24
C SER A 31 20.98 10.41 29.41
N HIS A 32 20.03 9.65 28.88
CA HIS A 32 18.67 9.53 29.43
C HIS A 32 18.03 8.21 28.97
N GLU A 33 18.21 7.16 29.77
CA GLU A 33 17.48 5.89 29.65
C GLU A 33 16.19 5.96 30.47
N PRO A 34 15.05 5.52 29.93
CA PRO A 34 14.01 4.87 30.72
C PRO A 34 14.56 3.52 31.21
N ARG A 35 14.54 3.28 32.52
CA ARG A 35 15.26 2.16 33.15
C ARG A 35 14.58 0.80 32.93
N ALA A 36 15.39 -0.27 32.94
CA ALA A 36 14.91 -1.66 33.01
C ALA A 36 13.96 -1.93 34.20
N VAL A 37 14.04 -1.11 35.26
CA VAL A 37 13.20 -1.16 36.46
C VAL A 37 11.69 -1.17 36.14
N GLU A 38 11.21 -0.36 35.18
CA GLU A 38 9.77 -0.29 34.84
C GLU A 38 9.23 -1.62 34.26
N ALA A 39 10.10 -2.41 33.60
CA ALA A 39 9.72 -3.70 33.05
C ALA A 39 9.61 -4.78 34.13
N ASP A 40 10.48 -4.70 35.15
CA ASP A 40 10.47 -5.60 36.31
C ASP A 40 9.32 -5.26 37.28
N GLU A 41 9.08 -3.99 37.58
CA GLU A 41 7.93 -3.54 38.38
C GLU A 41 6.59 -4.00 37.77
N ARG A 42 6.45 -3.93 36.44
CA ARG A 42 5.31 -4.50 35.73
C ARG A 42 5.22 -6.02 35.91
N ARG A 43 6.33 -6.75 35.79
CA ARG A 43 6.39 -8.20 35.93
C ARG A 43 5.93 -8.60 37.34
N GLU A 44 6.56 -8.04 38.36
CA GLU A 44 6.21 -8.21 39.77
C GLU A 44 4.73 -7.89 40.06
N THR A 45 4.21 -6.79 39.50
CA THR A 45 2.79 -6.42 39.68
C THR A 45 1.85 -7.49 39.12
N ILE A 46 2.15 -8.06 37.95
CA ILE A 46 1.30 -9.10 37.33
C ILE A 46 1.37 -10.43 38.10
N LEU A 47 2.54 -10.78 38.63
CA LEU A 47 2.76 -12.02 39.38
C LEU A 47 2.09 -12.03 40.77
N ARG A 48 1.61 -10.87 41.25
CA ARG A 48 0.91 -10.74 42.54
C ARG A 48 -0.63 -10.67 42.40
N LEU A 49 -1.16 -10.72 41.18
CA LEU A 49 -2.61 -10.65 40.93
C LEU A 49 -3.29 -11.97 41.26
N GLU A 50 -4.40 -11.91 42.00
CA GLU A 50 -5.27 -13.08 42.20
C GLU A 50 -6.15 -13.35 40.98
N TRP A 51 -6.63 -14.58 40.82
CA TRP A 51 -7.20 -15.06 39.55
C TRP A 51 -8.31 -14.16 38.97
N ARG A 52 -9.22 -13.66 39.82
CA ARG A 52 -10.28 -12.71 39.43
C ARG A 52 -9.72 -11.38 38.92
N GLU A 53 -8.66 -10.89 39.57
CA GLU A 53 -7.97 -9.65 39.22
C GLU A 53 -7.15 -9.82 37.94
N LEU A 54 -6.46 -10.95 37.79
CA LEU A 54 -5.73 -11.34 36.58
C LEU A 54 -6.66 -11.42 35.37
N LYS A 55 -7.85 -12.02 35.53
CA LYS A 55 -8.90 -12.13 34.50
C LYS A 55 -9.43 -10.75 34.09
N ALA A 56 -9.70 -9.88 35.05
CA ALA A 56 -10.11 -8.49 34.81
C ALA A 56 -8.99 -7.62 34.18
N ARG A 57 -7.76 -7.75 34.69
CA ARG A 57 -6.57 -7.05 34.18
C ARG A 57 -6.25 -7.47 32.75
N VAL A 58 -6.36 -8.76 32.40
CA VAL A 58 -6.19 -9.21 31.01
C VAL A 58 -7.32 -8.66 30.13
N ALA A 59 -8.59 -8.71 30.54
CA ALA A 59 -9.71 -8.17 29.77
C ALA A 59 -9.53 -6.68 29.40
N SER A 60 -8.90 -5.90 30.28
CA SER A 60 -8.58 -4.47 30.10
C SER A 60 -7.15 -4.19 29.61
N CYS A 61 -6.25 -5.18 29.61
CA CYS A 61 -4.80 -5.05 29.36
C CYS A 61 -4.49 -4.27 28.08
N THR A 62 -3.54 -3.33 28.15
CA THR A 62 -3.07 -2.52 26.99
C THR A 62 -1.60 -2.77 26.64
N ASP A 63 -0.94 -3.67 27.35
CA ASP A 63 0.52 -3.80 27.44
C ASP A 63 1.22 -4.21 26.12
N CYS A 64 0.47 -4.74 25.16
CA CYS A 64 0.97 -5.20 23.87
C CYS A 64 0.29 -4.44 22.71
N PRO A 65 0.94 -4.27 21.54
CA PRO A 65 0.33 -3.61 20.36
C PRO A 65 -0.96 -4.30 19.89
N LEU A 66 -1.10 -5.56 20.29
CA LEU A 66 -2.31 -6.34 20.17
C LEU A 66 -3.53 -5.66 20.85
N HIS A 67 -3.50 -4.98 21.98
CA HIS A 67 -4.75 -4.79 22.76
C HIS A 67 -5.99 -4.18 22.03
N ALA A 68 -5.78 -3.22 21.13
CA ALA A 68 -6.78 -2.24 20.65
C ALA A 68 -7.88 -2.73 19.68
N LYS A 69 -8.09 -4.05 19.52
CA LYS A 69 -9.09 -4.62 18.58
C LYS A 69 -9.61 -6.02 18.88
N ARG A 70 -9.13 -6.66 19.94
CA ARG A 70 -9.78 -7.90 20.37
C ARG A 70 -11.28 -7.65 20.46
N LYS A 71 -12.12 -8.55 19.94
CA LYS A 71 -13.53 -8.52 20.31
C LYS A 71 -13.65 -8.93 21.77
N LYS A 72 -12.86 -9.92 22.19
CA LYS A 72 -12.65 -10.34 23.58
C LYS A 72 -11.21 -10.81 23.77
N THR A 73 -10.62 -10.62 24.95
CA THR A 73 -9.39 -11.35 25.27
C THR A 73 -9.68 -12.83 25.41
N VAL A 74 -8.95 -13.64 24.66
CA VAL A 74 -8.93 -15.09 24.84
C VAL A 74 -8.05 -15.43 26.05
N PHE A 75 -8.65 -15.33 27.24
CA PHE A 75 -7.94 -15.54 28.51
C PHE A 75 -7.47 -16.99 28.64
N GLY A 76 -8.38 -17.92 28.37
CA GLY A 76 -8.25 -19.37 28.53
C GLY A 76 -9.62 -19.95 28.90
N VAL A 77 -9.80 -21.27 28.79
CA VAL A 77 -11.06 -21.96 29.16
C VAL A 77 -10.78 -23.34 29.74
N GLY A 78 -11.58 -23.74 30.72
CA GLY A 78 -11.51 -25.04 31.38
C GLY A 78 -11.54 -24.94 32.89
N ASP A 79 -11.09 -26.00 33.55
CA ASP A 79 -11.05 -26.12 35.01
C ASP A 79 -9.93 -25.25 35.59
N GLU A 80 -10.25 -24.37 36.53
CA GLU A 80 -9.31 -23.39 37.09
C GLU A 80 -8.32 -24.05 38.09
N ALA A 81 -8.48 -25.34 38.41
CA ALA A 81 -7.55 -26.19 39.18
C ALA A 81 -7.11 -27.47 38.41
N ALA A 82 -7.12 -27.42 37.07
CA ALA A 82 -6.82 -28.56 36.19
C ALA A 82 -5.43 -29.21 36.39
N SER A 83 -5.35 -30.55 36.49
CA SER A 83 -4.07 -31.26 36.39
C SER A 83 -3.41 -31.09 35.01
N TRP A 84 -4.21 -30.91 33.95
CA TRP A 84 -3.74 -30.81 32.57
C TRP A 84 -3.88 -29.39 32.02
N LEU A 85 -2.78 -28.82 31.54
CA LEU A 85 -2.80 -27.54 30.83
C LEU A 85 -2.32 -27.69 29.37
N PHE A 86 -3.19 -27.35 28.41
CA PHE A 86 -2.83 -27.29 26.99
C PHE A 86 -2.56 -25.84 26.57
N VAL A 87 -1.40 -25.57 25.98
CA VAL A 87 -0.99 -24.22 25.57
C VAL A 87 -0.83 -24.15 24.05
N GLY A 88 -1.66 -23.33 23.40
CA GLY A 88 -1.60 -23.02 21.98
C GLY A 88 -0.79 -21.76 21.64
N GLU A 89 -0.70 -21.49 20.34
CA GLU A 89 0.07 -20.36 19.81
C GLU A 89 -0.67 -19.02 20.04
N GLY A 90 -1.80 -18.81 19.36
CA GLY A 90 -2.62 -17.61 19.51
C GLY A 90 -4.05 -17.83 18.98
N PRO A 91 -5.02 -16.99 19.39
CA PRO A 91 -6.39 -17.09 18.92
C PRO A 91 -6.49 -16.76 17.43
N GLY A 92 -7.26 -17.56 16.70
CA GLY A 92 -7.75 -17.21 15.38
C GLY A 92 -9.01 -16.33 15.44
N ALA A 93 -9.67 -16.19 14.29
CA ALA A 93 -10.82 -15.30 14.14
C ALA A 93 -12.08 -15.77 14.92
N ASP A 94 -12.25 -17.08 15.08
CA ASP A 94 -13.36 -17.67 15.84
C ASP A 94 -13.11 -17.53 17.35
N GLU A 95 -11.87 -17.77 17.78
CA GLU A 95 -11.44 -17.61 19.17
C GLU A 95 -11.59 -16.17 19.66
N ASP A 96 -11.13 -15.17 18.88
CA ASP A 96 -11.30 -13.75 19.19
C ASP A 96 -12.77 -13.35 19.33
N ALA A 97 -13.65 -13.88 18.47
CA ALA A 97 -15.08 -13.59 18.51
C ALA A 97 -15.79 -14.17 19.74
N GLN A 98 -15.44 -15.40 20.11
CA GLN A 98 -16.09 -16.11 21.21
C GLN A 98 -15.48 -15.76 22.57
N GLY A 99 -14.17 -15.46 22.62
CA GLY A 99 -13.40 -15.19 23.85
C GLY A 99 -12.72 -16.44 24.43
N GLU A 100 -12.83 -17.58 23.74
CA GLU A 100 -12.39 -18.90 24.18
C GLU A 100 -11.38 -19.48 23.17
N PRO A 101 -10.33 -20.17 23.62
CA PRO A 101 -9.31 -20.73 22.73
C PRO A 101 -9.80 -22.02 22.05
N PHE A 102 -9.27 -22.29 20.86
CA PHE A 102 -9.57 -23.51 20.09
C PHE A 102 -11.08 -23.76 19.90
N VAL A 103 -11.81 -22.86 19.24
CA VAL A 103 -13.25 -23.01 18.94
C VAL A 103 -13.53 -23.23 17.45
N GLY A 104 -12.57 -22.92 16.57
CA GLY A 104 -12.67 -23.23 15.14
C GLY A 104 -12.47 -24.72 14.81
N GLN A 105 -12.23 -25.05 13.54
CA GLN A 105 -11.98 -26.44 13.10
C GLN A 105 -10.79 -27.11 13.83
N ALA A 106 -9.76 -26.33 14.17
CA ALA A 106 -8.64 -26.79 14.99
C ALA A 106 -9.09 -27.20 16.41
N GLY A 107 -10.12 -26.55 16.95
CA GLY A 107 -10.77 -26.92 18.20
C GLY A 107 -11.44 -28.28 18.15
N LYS A 108 -12.28 -28.53 17.14
CA LYS A 108 -12.96 -29.82 16.97
C LYS A 108 -11.98 -31.01 16.88
N LEU A 109 -10.80 -30.80 16.29
CA LEU A 109 -9.75 -31.82 16.31
C LEU A 109 -9.09 -31.95 17.69
N LEU A 110 -8.85 -30.86 18.42
CA LEU A 110 -8.35 -30.91 19.80
C LEU A 110 -9.35 -31.63 20.73
N ASP A 111 -10.65 -31.41 20.57
CA ASP A 111 -11.70 -32.10 21.32
C ASP A 111 -11.70 -33.60 21.05
N SER A 112 -11.53 -33.98 19.77
CA SER A 112 -11.37 -35.38 19.36
C SER A 112 -10.10 -36.00 19.95
N MET A 113 -9.00 -35.24 20.03
CA MET A 113 -7.73 -35.66 20.62
C MET A 113 -7.84 -35.86 22.15
N LEU A 114 -8.52 -34.95 22.85
CA LEU A 114 -8.81 -35.06 24.29
C LEU A 114 -9.71 -36.26 24.58
N ALA A 115 -10.82 -36.40 23.86
CA ALA A 115 -11.78 -37.49 24.06
C ALA A 115 -11.13 -38.87 23.84
N ALA A 116 -10.21 -39.00 22.88
CA ALA A 116 -9.45 -40.23 22.64
C ALA A 116 -8.56 -40.65 23.83
N VAL A 117 -8.09 -39.69 24.64
CA VAL A 117 -7.38 -39.96 25.92
C VAL A 117 -8.29 -39.89 27.15
N LYS A 118 -9.62 -39.93 26.98
CA LYS A 118 -10.64 -39.80 28.04
C LYS A 118 -10.57 -38.50 28.84
N LEU A 119 -10.11 -37.41 28.20
CA LEU A 119 -10.12 -36.05 28.74
C LEU A 119 -11.21 -35.22 28.06
N LYS A 120 -11.66 -34.15 28.73
CA LYS A 120 -12.69 -33.22 28.21
C LYS A 120 -12.45 -31.82 28.77
N ARG A 121 -12.78 -30.77 28.00
CA ARG A 121 -12.62 -29.39 28.47
C ARG A 121 -13.50 -29.12 29.69
N GLY A 122 -12.93 -28.48 30.71
CA GLY A 122 -13.64 -28.21 31.97
C GLY A 122 -13.70 -29.38 32.93
N GLU A 123 -13.05 -30.51 32.64
CA GLU A 123 -12.97 -31.69 33.49
C GLU A 123 -11.48 -32.08 33.63
N ASP A 124 -10.81 -31.63 34.70
CA ASP A 124 -9.34 -31.78 34.93
C ASP A 124 -8.44 -31.15 33.84
N VAL A 125 -9.02 -30.34 32.93
CA VAL A 125 -8.34 -29.75 31.76
C VAL A 125 -8.59 -28.24 31.65
N TYR A 126 -7.52 -27.47 31.49
CA TYR A 126 -7.51 -26.07 31.06
C TYR A 126 -6.79 -25.90 29.72
N ILE A 127 -7.21 -24.91 28.94
CA ILE A 127 -6.64 -24.56 27.63
C ILE A 127 -6.34 -23.06 27.57
N GLY A 128 -5.12 -22.70 27.14
CA GLY A 128 -4.65 -21.32 26.99
C GLY A 128 -3.88 -21.07 25.69
N ASN A 129 -3.42 -19.83 25.49
CA ASN A 129 -2.63 -19.38 24.35
C ASN A 129 -1.52 -18.41 24.81
N VAL A 130 -0.39 -18.35 24.08
CA VAL A 130 0.70 -17.41 24.42
C VAL A 130 0.46 -15.95 23.98
N VAL A 131 -0.52 -15.67 23.10
CA VAL A 131 -0.85 -14.31 22.56
C VAL A 131 -2.37 -14.09 22.39
N LYS A 132 -2.89 -12.83 22.29
CA LYS A 132 -4.35 -12.53 22.46
C LYS A 132 -5.13 -11.45 21.60
N CYS A 133 -4.59 -10.44 20.84
CA CYS A 133 -5.38 -9.22 20.36
C CYS A 133 -4.88 -8.46 19.02
N LEU A 134 -5.45 -7.31 18.48
CA LEU A 134 -4.96 -6.45 17.30
C LEU A 134 -5.02 -4.79 17.37
N ARG A 135 -4.58 -3.88 16.41
CA ARG A 135 -4.31 -2.31 16.49
C ARG A 135 -5.33 -1.10 16.05
N TYR A 136 -4.98 0.21 15.82
CA TYR A 136 -5.78 1.51 15.65
C TYR A 136 -5.79 2.64 14.47
N ASN A 137 -4.88 2.90 13.48
CA ASN A 137 -4.91 4.18 12.66
C ASN A 137 -4.39 4.18 11.17
N ALA A 138 -4.99 4.95 10.22
CA ALA A 138 -4.52 5.35 8.83
C ALA A 138 -5.56 6.26 8.04
N LEU A 139 -5.45 6.48 6.70
CA LEU A 139 -6.38 7.27 5.83
C LEU A 139 -6.78 6.56 4.50
N VAL A 140 -8.05 6.71 4.06
CA VAL A 140 -8.67 6.10 2.84
C VAL A 140 -9.51 7.13 2.05
N GLN A 141 -9.62 6.96 0.72
CA GLN A 141 -10.50 7.78 -0.14
C GLN A 141 -11.89 7.15 -0.33
N LEU A 142 -12.94 7.91 -0.03
CA LEU A 142 -14.34 7.58 -0.30
C LEU A 142 -14.70 7.82 -1.77
N ALA A 143 -15.74 7.14 -2.27
CA ALA A 143 -16.21 7.27 -3.65
C ALA A 143 -16.65 8.68 -4.09
N ASN A 144 -16.95 9.57 -3.13
CA ASN A 144 -17.22 11.00 -3.36
C ASN A 144 -15.96 11.88 -3.30
N GLY A 145 -14.77 11.28 -3.42
CA GLY A 145 -13.47 11.96 -3.46
C GLY A 145 -12.95 12.46 -2.11
N ARG A 146 -13.76 12.46 -1.05
CA ARG A 146 -13.34 12.85 0.32
C ARG A 146 -12.40 11.82 0.93
N TRP A 147 -11.56 12.27 1.85
CA TRP A 147 -10.66 11.43 2.63
C TRP A 147 -11.20 11.24 4.05
N GLU A 148 -11.15 10.03 4.58
CA GLU A 148 -11.52 9.72 5.97
C GLU A 148 -10.50 8.74 6.61
N ARG A 149 -10.36 8.82 7.93
CA ARG A 149 -9.53 7.92 8.72
C ARG A 149 -10.11 6.52 8.71
N ILE A 150 -9.34 5.56 8.25
CA ILE A 150 -9.74 4.15 8.16
C ILE A 150 -10.17 3.59 9.54
N GLY A 151 -9.58 4.08 10.64
CA GLY A 151 -9.98 3.72 12.00
C GLY A 151 -11.41 4.14 12.33
N ARG A 152 -11.86 5.31 11.82
CA ARG A 152 -13.27 5.73 11.88
C ARG A 152 -14.15 4.89 10.95
N LEU A 153 -13.70 4.58 9.73
CA LEU A 153 -14.46 3.74 8.80
C LEU A 153 -14.72 2.34 9.39
N VAL A 154 -13.74 1.79 10.13
CA VAL A 154 -13.87 0.49 10.80
C VAL A 154 -14.64 0.55 12.12
N SER A 155 -14.50 1.60 12.94
CA SER A 155 -15.27 1.73 14.18
C SER A 155 -16.75 2.03 13.91
N SER A 156 -17.06 2.84 12.88
CA SER A 156 -18.43 3.15 12.45
C SER A 156 -19.08 2.07 11.56
N LYS A 157 -18.35 1.02 11.17
CA LYS A 157 -18.79 0.01 10.19
C LYS A 157 -19.34 0.64 8.91
N TYR A 158 -18.61 1.62 8.37
CA TYR A 158 -18.99 2.34 7.15
C TYR A 158 -19.20 1.38 5.98
N SER A 159 -20.45 1.23 5.54
CA SER A 159 -20.89 0.27 4.51
C SER A 159 -21.22 0.92 3.15
N GLY A 160 -20.67 2.11 2.92
CA GLY A 160 -20.72 2.81 1.63
C GLY A 160 -19.53 2.45 0.72
N GLU A 161 -19.31 3.27 -0.30
CA GLU A 161 -18.30 3.04 -1.33
C GLU A 161 -16.96 3.75 -1.06
N VAL A 162 -15.86 3.08 -1.41
CA VAL A 162 -14.49 3.62 -1.47
C VAL A 162 -13.96 3.59 -2.89
N MET A 163 -12.90 4.35 -3.16
CA MET A 163 -12.17 4.26 -4.42
C MET A 163 -11.24 3.04 -4.42
N SER A 164 -11.23 2.32 -5.53
CA SER A 164 -10.53 1.05 -5.76
C SER A 164 -10.03 0.96 -7.21
N LEU A 165 -9.23 -0.05 -7.56
CA LEU A 165 -8.83 -0.34 -8.94
C LEU A 165 -9.44 -1.66 -9.44
N ASP A 166 -9.88 -1.67 -10.70
CA ASP A 166 -10.21 -2.91 -11.43
C ASP A 166 -8.97 -3.60 -12.03
N GLU A 167 -9.19 -4.75 -12.69
CA GLU A 167 -8.14 -5.53 -13.38
C GLU A 167 -7.43 -4.78 -14.51
N ARG A 168 -7.97 -3.62 -14.93
CA ARG A 168 -7.42 -2.73 -15.97
C ARG A 168 -6.83 -1.45 -15.37
N GLU A 169 -6.56 -1.46 -14.07
CA GLU A 169 -6.01 -0.35 -13.29
C GLU A 169 -6.85 0.95 -13.37
N SER A 170 -8.15 0.79 -13.66
CA SER A 170 -9.13 1.88 -13.70
C SER A 170 -9.63 2.19 -12.29
N LEU A 171 -9.71 3.46 -11.93
CA LEU A 171 -10.33 3.92 -10.68
C LEU A 171 -11.84 3.68 -10.72
N VAL A 172 -12.28 2.69 -9.94
CA VAL A 172 -13.68 2.29 -9.78
C VAL A 172 -14.17 2.56 -8.36
N ARG A 173 -15.50 2.62 -8.19
CA ARG A 173 -16.15 2.62 -6.89
C ARG A 173 -16.51 1.19 -6.51
N ARG A 174 -16.27 0.82 -5.26
CA ARG A 174 -16.66 -0.49 -4.70
C ARG A 174 -17.05 -0.34 -3.24
N ARG A 175 -18.02 -1.14 -2.79
CA ARG A 175 -18.53 -1.11 -1.43
C ARG A 175 -17.54 -1.72 -0.44
N VAL A 176 -17.52 -1.14 0.75
CA VAL A 176 -16.85 -1.73 1.92
C VAL A 176 -17.76 -2.82 2.50
N VAL A 177 -17.27 -4.06 2.46
CA VAL A 177 -17.98 -5.27 2.94
C VAL A 177 -17.35 -5.87 4.19
N GLY A 178 -16.18 -5.38 4.60
CA GLY A 178 -15.53 -5.77 5.86
C GLY A 178 -14.57 -4.70 6.38
N TRP A 179 -14.24 -4.81 7.66
CA TRP A 179 -13.59 -3.73 8.42
C TRP A 179 -12.44 -4.32 9.25
N HIS A 180 -11.21 -4.12 8.78
CA HIS A 180 -10.08 -5.02 9.04
C HIS A 180 -8.87 -4.41 9.72
N ALA A 181 -8.04 -5.30 10.26
CA ALA A 181 -7.78 -5.11 11.67
C ALA A 181 -6.51 -5.73 12.25
N SER A 182 -5.32 -5.59 11.66
CA SER A 182 -4.08 -6.23 12.20
C SER A 182 -3.15 -5.32 13.03
N PRO A 183 -2.26 -5.85 13.90
CA PRO A 183 -1.27 -5.10 14.69
C PRO A 183 0.12 -5.06 14.06
N LEU A 184 0.98 -4.09 14.38
CA LEU A 184 2.31 -4.01 13.78
C LEU A 184 3.11 -5.25 14.08
N ALA A 185 3.05 -5.75 15.32
CA ALA A 185 3.56 -7.06 15.68
C ALA A 185 5.00 -7.26 15.21
N GLY A 186 6.00 -6.58 15.78
CA GLY A 186 7.41 -6.69 15.34
C GLY A 186 7.74 -6.18 13.93
N ARG A 187 6.78 -6.14 13.00
CA ARG A 187 6.99 -5.77 11.59
C ARG A 187 7.59 -4.36 11.48
N ARG A 188 8.41 -4.20 10.45
CA ARG A 188 9.09 -2.96 10.10
C ARG A 188 8.03 -1.94 9.62
N VAL A 189 8.02 -0.72 10.18
CA VAL A 189 7.16 0.37 9.68
C VAL A 189 7.90 1.11 8.59
N PHE A 190 7.26 1.33 7.44
CA PHE A 190 7.80 2.19 6.39
C PHE A 190 6.87 3.37 6.17
N ARG A 191 7.45 4.56 6.05
CA ARG A 191 6.77 5.73 5.49
C ARG A 191 7.07 5.82 4.00
N LEU A 192 6.09 5.46 3.18
CA LEU A 192 6.14 5.75 1.75
C LEU A 192 6.00 7.27 1.56
N SER A 193 7.07 7.91 1.10
CA SER A 193 7.10 9.33 0.75
C SER A 193 7.25 9.46 -0.76
N TYR A 194 6.26 10.07 -1.43
CA TYR A 194 6.21 10.12 -2.89
C TYR A 194 7.05 11.27 -3.47
N ALA A 195 7.68 11.06 -4.63
CA ALA A 195 8.44 12.10 -5.32
C ALA A 195 7.55 13.30 -5.69
N SER A 196 6.37 13.06 -6.26
CA SER A 196 5.37 14.09 -6.56
C SER A 196 4.78 14.79 -5.32
N ALA A 197 4.95 14.22 -4.13
CA ALA A 197 4.47 14.79 -2.86
C ALA A 197 5.48 15.74 -2.16
N LYS A 198 6.70 15.90 -2.70
CA LYS A 198 7.73 16.80 -2.13
C LYS A 198 7.55 18.28 -2.52
N ALA A 199 6.53 18.62 -3.30
CA ALA A 199 6.22 20.00 -3.70
C ALA A 199 5.14 20.65 -2.82
N ALA A 200 5.51 21.79 -2.20
CA ALA A 200 4.69 22.74 -1.46
C ALA A 200 3.98 22.31 -0.16
N GLY A 201 4.51 22.84 0.95
CA GLY A 201 3.73 23.57 1.97
C GLY A 201 2.90 22.75 2.96
N ALA A 202 2.34 21.62 2.55
CA ALA A 202 1.77 20.64 3.45
C ALA A 202 2.87 19.74 4.02
N SER A 203 2.61 19.15 5.19
CA SER A 203 3.46 18.08 5.74
C SER A 203 3.56 16.92 4.73
N ARG A 204 4.77 16.35 4.58
CA ARG A 204 5.10 15.30 3.58
C ARG A 204 3.97 14.28 3.45
N SER A 205 3.20 14.36 2.36
CA SER A 205 2.06 13.45 2.18
C SER A 205 2.58 12.06 1.83
N GLY A 206 2.26 11.12 2.72
CA GLY A 206 2.79 9.77 2.72
C GLY A 206 2.04 8.90 3.70
N VAL A 207 1.99 7.61 3.42
CA VAL A 207 1.32 6.62 4.27
C VAL A 207 2.38 5.93 5.14
N GLN A 208 2.02 5.57 6.37
CA GLN A 208 2.77 4.56 7.12
C GLN A 208 2.13 3.22 6.81
N LEU A 209 2.93 2.26 6.37
CA LEU A 209 2.52 0.87 6.15
C LEU A 209 3.48 -0.07 6.87
N THR A 210 3.08 -1.33 7.01
CA THR A 210 3.95 -2.40 7.48
C THR A 210 4.75 -2.98 6.32
N GLY A 211 5.95 -3.50 6.58
CA GLY A 211 6.87 -3.96 5.53
C GLY A 211 6.31 -5.06 4.62
N ASP A 212 5.47 -5.93 5.18
CA ASP A 212 4.75 -7.00 4.48
C ASP A 212 3.51 -6.53 3.70
N HIS A 213 3.14 -5.24 3.78
CA HIS A 213 1.93 -4.73 3.16
C HIS A 213 2.12 -4.60 1.64
N PRO A 214 1.28 -5.24 0.80
CA PRO A 214 1.41 -5.14 -0.65
C PRO A 214 0.88 -3.80 -1.17
N VAL A 215 1.69 -3.14 -1.99
CA VAL A 215 1.29 -2.00 -2.83
C VAL A 215 1.38 -2.36 -4.31
N LEU A 216 0.50 -1.80 -5.14
CA LEU A 216 0.53 -2.05 -6.57
C LEU A 216 1.69 -1.28 -7.23
N THR A 217 2.51 -1.98 -7.99
CA THR A 217 3.62 -1.43 -8.79
C THR A 217 3.49 -1.87 -10.24
N GLN A 218 4.24 -1.24 -11.16
CA GLN A 218 4.32 -1.66 -12.57
C GLN A 218 4.81 -3.11 -12.80
N ARG A 219 5.25 -3.79 -11.74
CA ARG A 219 5.69 -5.19 -11.72
C ARG A 219 4.86 -6.05 -10.75
N GLY A 220 3.58 -5.67 -10.59
CA GLY A 220 2.58 -6.35 -9.76
C GLY A 220 2.57 -5.86 -8.30
N TRP A 221 1.90 -6.63 -7.44
CA TRP A 221 1.85 -6.37 -6.00
C TRP A 221 3.20 -6.67 -5.35
N VAL A 222 3.82 -5.67 -4.72
CA VAL A 222 5.12 -5.78 -4.04
C VAL A 222 4.95 -5.33 -2.59
N ALA A 223 5.49 -6.12 -1.65
CA ALA A 223 5.50 -5.74 -0.24
C ALA A 223 6.41 -4.53 -0.01
N VAL A 224 5.99 -3.58 0.83
CA VAL A 224 6.69 -2.28 1.00
C VAL A 224 8.17 -2.41 1.39
N GLN A 225 8.56 -3.45 2.12
CA GLN A 225 9.96 -3.72 2.49
C GLN A 225 10.84 -4.21 1.32
N ASP A 226 10.23 -4.70 0.25
CA ASP A 226 10.88 -5.30 -0.93
C ASP A 226 10.91 -4.34 -2.14
N LEU A 227 10.40 -3.11 -1.93
CA LEU A 227 10.48 -2.00 -2.88
C LEU A 227 11.93 -1.55 -3.09
N ARG A 228 12.26 -1.30 -4.36
CA ARG A 228 13.59 -0.91 -4.82
C ARG A 228 13.58 0.55 -5.22
N LYS A 229 14.74 1.21 -5.16
CA LYS A 229 14.89 2.58 -5.69
C LYS A 229 14.53 2.59 -7.18
N GLY A 230 13.58 3.43 -7.57
CA GLY A 230 13.04 3.49 -8.92
C GLY A 230 11.83 2.58 -9.20
N ASP A 231 11.38 1.74 -8.25
CA ASP A 231 10.06 1.12 -8.35
C ASP A 231 8.98 2.22 -8.28
N LEU A 232 8.05 2.23 -9.24
CA LEU A 232 6.94 3.18 -9.26
C LEU A 232 5.68 2.52 -8.67
N VAL A 233 5.01 3.21 -7.75
CA VAL A 233 3.80 2.72 -7.05
C VAL A 233 2.55 3.44 -7.55
N ALA A 234 1.45 2.70 -7.72
CA ALA A 234 0.15 3.20 -8.13
C ALA A 234 -0.38 4.19 -7.08
N THR A 235 -0.49 5.47 -7.45
CA THR A 235 -0.75 6.54 -6.46
C THR A 235 -2.19 6.61 -5.95
N GLY A 236 -3.10 5.82 -6.54
CA GLY A 236 -4.54 5.90 -6.29
C GLY A 236 -5.18 7.20 -6.80
N GLN A 237 -4.46 7.96 -7.60
CA GLN A 237 -4.91 9.18 -8.29
C GLN A 237 -4.56 9.03 -9.77
N GLY A 238 -5.36 9.61 -10.66
CA GLY A 238 -5.29 9.25 -12.08
C GLY A 238 -5.79 10.34 -13.02
N LEU A 239 -5.83 9.99 -14.31
CA LEU A 239 -6.52 10.70 -15.39
C LEU A 239 -7.08 9.65 -16.35
N SER A 240 -8.23 9.91 -16.99
CA SER A 240 -8.58 9.14 -18.19
C SER A 240 -7.52 9.38 -19.29
N ARG A 241 -7.39 8.46 -20.27
CA ARG A 241 -6.44 8.69 -21.37
C ARG A 241 -6.74 9.99 -22.12
N THR A 242 -8.02 10.33 -22.29
CA THR A 242 -8.46 11.59 -22.89
C THR A 242 -7.99 12.81 -22.09
N GLU A 243 -8.19 12.83 -20.77
CA GLU A 243 -7.70 13.94 -19.93
C GLU A 243 -6.16 14.01 -19.93
N LEU A 244 -5.46 12.87 -19.92
CA LEU A 244 -4.00 12.83 -20.02
C LEU A 244 -3.51 13.44 -21.35
N ASP A 245 -4.12 13.06 -22.48
CA ASP A 245 -3.77 13.62 -23.80
C ASP A 245 -4.05 15.14 -23.85
N ILE A 246 -5.16 15.61 -23.26
CA ILE A 246 -5.51 17.05 -23.19
C ILE A 246 -4.52 17.81 -22.30
N VAL A 247 -4.18 17.29 -21.12
CA VAL A 247 -3.20 17.88 -20.19
C VAL A 247 -1.82 17.92 -20.84
N CYS A 248 -1.41 16.87 -21.56
CA CYS A 248 -0.13 16.82 -22.24
C CYS A 248 -0.06 17.72 -23.48
N GLY A 249 -1.09 17.76 -24.33
CA GLY A 249 -1.16 18.71 -25.45
C GLY A 249 -1.14 20.16 -24.99
N THR A 250 -1.90 20.46 -23.93
CA THR A 250 -1.86 21.73 -23.20
C THR A 250 -0.47 22.04 -22.64
N LEU A 251 0.23 21.05 -22.08
CA LEU A 251 1.60 21.21 -21.60
C LEU A 251 2.64 21.28 -22.72
N LEU A 252 2.30 20.96 -23.97
CA LEU A 252 3.13 21.33 -25.11
C LEU A 252 2.86 22.79 -25.52
N GLY A 253 1.61 23.25 -25.44
CA GLY A 253 1.17 24.64 -25.66
C GLY A 253 1.34 25.60 -24.47
N ASP A 254 0.41 26.57 -24.35
CA ASP A 254 0.37 27.64 -23.34
C ASP A 254 0.26 27.16 -21.86
N GLY A 255 0.03 25.87 -21.63
CA GLY A 255 -0.18 25.29 -20.31
C GLY A 255 1.03 25.33 -19.38
N HIS A 256 0.76 25.59 -18.10
CA HIS A 256 1.73 25.51 -17.01
C HIS A 256 1.16 24.79 -15.78
N ILE A 257 1.87 23.78 -15.24
CA ILE A 257 1.55 23.21 -13.92
C ILE A 257 2.38 23.90 -12.83
N ALA A 258 1.70 24.59 -11.91
CA ALA A 258 2.30 25.43 -10.88
C ALA A 258 3.31 24.67 -10.01
N ALA A 259 4.54 25.20 -9.90
CA ALA A 259 5.66 24.55 -9.22
C ALA A 259 5.51 24.37 -7.70
N ARG A 260 4.47 24.95 -7.09
CA ARG A 260 4.07 24.68 -5.71
C ARG A 260 2.89 23.71 -5.68
N ASN A 261 1.67 24.21 -5.78
CA ASN A 261 0.45 23.45 -5.46
C ASN A 261 -0.10 22.60 -6.64
N ALA A 262 0.71 22.27 -7.65
CA ALA A 262 0.36 21.37 -8.77
C ALA A 262 -1.00 21.64 -9.48
N HIS A 263 -1.44 22.91 -9.54
CA HIS A 263 -2.56 23.31 -10.40
C HIS A 263 -2.08 23.40 -11.85
N LEU A 264 -2.83 22.84 -12.79
CA LEU A 264 -2.69 23.21 -14.20
C LEU A 264 -3.40 24.56 -14.41
N SER A 265 -2.71 25.48 -15.06
CA SER A 265 -3.21 26.80 -15.43
C SER A 265 -2.86 27.15 -16.88
N MET A 266 -3.72 27.93 -17.52
CA MET A 266 -3.47 28.61 -18.80
C MET A 266 -4.28 29.90 -18.87
N SER A 267 -3.97 30.76 -19.83
CA SER A 267 -4.76 31.96 -20.07
C SER A 267 -4.74 32.32 -21.57
N HIS A 268 -5.91 32.54 -22.17
CA HIS A 268 -6.06 32.99 -23.56
C HIS A 268 -6.80 34.34 -23.62
N SER A 269 -6.74 35.03 -24.75
CA SER A 269 -7.48 36.28 -24.95
C SER A 269 -9.00 36.08 -24.75
N ALA A 270 -9.73 37.12 -24.32
CA ALA A 270 -11.18 37.04 -24.16
C ALA A 270 -11.95 36.58 -25.42
N ARG A 271 -11.39 36.81 -26.62
CA ARG A 271 -11.92 36.30 -27.90
C ARG A 271 -11.97 34.77 -27.99
N GLN A 272 -11.16 34.07 -27.20
CA GLN A 272 -11.10 32.60 -27.13
C GLN A 272 -11.78 32.05 -25.86
N SER A 273 -12.69 32.83 -25.25
CA SER A 273 -13.35 32.45 -23.99
C SER A 273 -14.09 31.10 -24.07
N GLU A 274 -14.65 30.77 -25.23
CA GLU A 274 -15.29 29.47 -25.49
C GLU A 274 -14.30 28.31 -25.43
N TYR A 275 -13.13 28.44 -26.07
CA TYR A 275 -12.09 27.41 -26.02
C TYR A 275 -11.59 27.15 -24.59
N VAL A 276 -11.48 28.21 -23.78
CA VAL A 276 -11.12 28.10 -22.36
C VAL A 276 -12.21 27.37 -21.55
N ARG A 277 -13.50 27.65 -21.81
CA ARG A 277 -14.63 26.93 -21.18
C ARG A 277 -14.73 25.47 -21.63
N PHE A 278 -14.57 25.21 -22.93
CA PHE A 278 -14.54 23.87 -23.53
C PHE A 278 -13.44 23.00 -22.90
N LYS A 279 -12.21 23.52 -22.79
CA LYS A 279 -11.11 22.78 -22.16
C LYS A 279 -11.34 22.58 -20.66
N ALA A 280 -11.99 23.53 -19.98
CA ALA A 280 -12.38 23.38 -18.58
C ALA A 280 -13.46 22.30 -18.35
N GLN A 281 -14.40 22.14 -19.28
CA GLN A 281 -15.43 21.09 -19.27
C GLN A 281 -14.83 19.70 -19.45
N LEU A 282 -13.93 19.53 -20.43
CA LEU A 282 -13.22 18.26 -20.68
C LEU A 282 -12.31 17.85 -19.51
N LEU A 283 -11.84 18.81 -18.71
CA LEU A 283 -11.02 18.59 -17.51
C LEU A 283 -11.82 18.75 -16.20
N SER A 284 -13.15 18.60 -16.25
CA SER A 284 -14.05 18.87 -15.11
C SER A 284 -13.72 18.09 -13.83
N ASN A 285 -13.26 16.84 -13.94
CA ASN A 285 -12.83 16.01 -12.80
C ASN A 285 -11.67 16.64 -12.00
N LEU A 286 -10.83 17.46 -12.64
CA LEU A 286 -9.75 18.21 -11.98
C LEU A 286 -10.26 19.46 -11.26
N GLY A 287 -11.58 19.70 -11.22
CA GLY A 287 -12.19 20.85 -10.57
C GLY A 287 -11.74 22.16 -11.21
N CYS A 288 -11.93 22.30 -12.51
CA CYS A 288 -11.59 23.51 -13.24
C CYS A 288 -12.41 24.72 -12.75
N HIS A 289 -11.72 25.84 -12.53
CA HIS A 289 -12.28 27.15 -12.28
C HIS A 289 -11.88 28.03 -13.48
N VAL A 290 -12.83 28.75 -14.05
CA VAL A 290 -12.62 29.70 -15.15
C VAL A 290 -13.03 31.08 -14.68
N GLY A 291 -12.19 32.08 -14.95
CA GLY A 291 -12.45 33.47 -14.60
C GLY A 291 -11.71 34.42 -15.52
N GLU A 292 -12.12 35.69 -15.52
CA GLU A 292 -11.47 36.74 -16.30
C GLU A 292 -10.42 37.46 -15.44
N LEU A 293 -9.25 37.72 -16.03
CA LEU A 293 -8.15 38.47 -15.41
C LEU A 293 -7.76 39.63 -16.33
N ALA A 294 -7.59 40.82 -15.74
CA ALA A 294 -7.04 41.97 -16.43
C ALA A 294 -5.50 41.92 -16.38
N VAL A 295 -4.84 41.75 -17.54
CA VAL A 295 -3.38 41.59 -17.64
C VAL A 295 -2.76 42.79 -18.35
N THR A 296 -1.79 43.44 -17.71
CA THR A 296 -1.02 44.57 -18.29
C THR A 296 -0.05 44.08 -19.37
N ALA A 297 0.16 44.88 -20.42
CA ALA A 297 1.15 44.58 -21.45
C ALA A 297 2.57 44.47 -20.88
N ARG A 298 3.32 43.42 -21.27
CA ARG A 298 4.75 43.25 -20.89
C ARG A 298 5.70 44.24 -21.57
N VAL A 299 5.23 44.98 -22.58
CA VAL A 299 6.00 45.96 -23.33
C VAL A 299 5.08 47.14 -23.63
N GLY A 300 5.43 48.35 -23.15
CA GLY A 300 4.87 49.60 -23.68
C GLY A 300 3.51 50.11 -23.14
N GLY A 301 3.18 49.90 -21.86
CA GLY A 301 2.24 50.79 -21.15
C GLY A 301 1.10 50.13 -20.35
N ASP A 302 0.34 50.98 -19.64
CA ASP A 302 -0.71 50.61 -18.66
C ASP A 302 -1.97 49.95 -19.24
N ARG A 303 -2.02 49.69 -20.56
CA ARG A 303 -3.16 49.02 -21.19
C ARG A 303 -3.29 47.60 -20.64
N ARG A 304 -4.35 47.39 -19.86
CA ARG A 304 -4.82 46.08 -19.41
C ARG A 304 -5.72 45.47 -20.47
N TYR A 305 -5.53 44.19 -20.75
CA TYR A 305 -6.35 43.42 -21.67
C TYR A 305 -7.12 42.33 -20.92
N PRO A 306 -8.37 42.02 -21.29
CA PRO A 306 -9.14 40.94 -20.70
C PRO A 306 -8.63 39.58 -21.20
N VAL A 307 -8.26 38.73 -20.25
CA VAL A 307 -7.68 37.41 -20.48
C VAL A 307 -8.49 36.37 -19.70
N MET A 308 -8.99 35.35 -20.39
CA MET A 308 -9.71 34.24 -19.78
C MET A 308 -8.72 33.23 -19.23
N HIS A 309 -8.74 33.04 -17.92
CA HIS A 309 -7.85 32.14 -17.19
C HIS A 309 -8.60 30.88 -16.76
N MET A 310 -8.00 29.71 -17.03
CA MET A 310 -8.44 28.43 -16.48
C MET A 310 -7.41 27.95 -15.45
N ARG A 311 -7.91 27.41 -14.32
CA ARG A 311 -7.09 26.79 -13.29
C ARG A 311 -7.80 25.57 -12.69
N THR A 312 -7.12 24.42 -12.62
CA THR A 312 -7.63 23.22 -11.92
C THR A 312 -7.54 23.39 -10.40
N ARG A 313 -8.15 22.48 -9.63
CA ARG A 313 -7.72 22.23 -8.24
C ARG A 313 -6.30 21.64 -8.23
N ALA A 314 -5.68 21.63 -7.04
CA ALA A 314 -4.41 20.94 -6.84
C ALA A 314 -4.67 19.44 -6.98
N HIS A 315 -3.96 18.74 -7.88
CA HIS A 315 -4.20 17.32 -8.13
C HIS A 315 -2.89 16.54 -8.27
N ARG A 316 -2.83 15.36 -7.66
CA ARG A 316 -1.57 14.58 -7.59
C ARG A 316 -1.10 14.08 -8.95
N ALA A 317 -2.03 13.67 -9.82
CA ALA A 317 -1.70 13.31 -11.20
C ALA A 317 -0.97 14.43 -11.96
N LEU A 318 -1.35 15.70 -11.71
CA LEU A 318 -0.68 16.86 -12.29
C LEU A 318 0.73 17.05 -11.72
N SER A 319 0.97 16.72 -10.45
CA SER A 319 2.32 16.74 -9.86
C SER A 319 3.24 15.66 -10.44
N ILE A 320 2.70 14.47 -10.73
CA ILE A 320 3.41 13.38 -11.44
C ILE A 320 3.76 13.82 -12.87
N ILE A 321 2.80 14.34 -13.64
CA ILE A 321 3.06 14.85 -14.99
C ILE A 321 4.07 16.02 -14.93
N ARG A 322 4.01 16.85 -13.88
CA ARG A 322 4.97 17.94 -13.68
C ARG A 322 6.41 17.45 -13.49
N SER A 323 6.67 16.37 -12.75
CA SER A 323 8.04 15.84 -12.59
C SER A 323 8.65 15.37 -13.92
N GLN A 324 7.78 14.98 -14.87
CA GLN A 324 8.14 14.53 -16.22
C GLN A 324 8.33 15.70 -17.21
N PHE A 325 7.50 16.75 -17.13
CA PHE A 325 7.53 17.92 -18.03
C PHE A 325 8.40 19.10 -17.55
N TYR A 326 9.00 19.05 -16.35
CA TYR A 326 9.84 20.14 -15.84
C TYR A 326 11.13 19.66 -15.17
N ASP A 327 12.26 20.22 -15.60
CA ASP A 327 13.56 20.11 -14.91
C ASP A 327 13.98 21.48 -14.35
N ALA A 328 14.47 21.55 -13.12
CA ALA A 328 14.87 22.79 -12.43
C ALA A 328 13.90 23.99 -12.58
N ARG A 329 12.59 23.72 -12.75
CA ARG A 329 11.48 24.64 -13.14
C ARG A 329 11.41 25.04 -14.62
N LYS A 330 12.43 24.80 -15.45
CA LYS A 330 12.36 24.92 -16.92
C LYS A 330 11.47 23.82 -17.50
N LYS A 331 10.77 24.13 -18.59
CA LYS A 331 9.87 23.22 -19.34
C LYS A 331 10.70 22.29 -20.23
N ARG A 332 10.36 21.00 -20.30
CA ARG A 332 10.99 19.97 -21.17
C ARG A 332 9.92 19.04 -21.75
N VAL A 333 10.29 18.25 -22.76
CA VAL A 333 9.42 17.21 -23.35
C VAL A 333 9.87 15.84 -22.83
N PRO A 334 9.03 15.07 -22.10
CA PRO A 334 9.38 13.73 -21.63
C PRO A 334 9.77 12.79 -22.78
N ALA A 335 10.70 11.86 -22.53
CA ALA A 335 11.17 10.91 -23.55
C ALA A 335 10.02 10.11 -24.20
N TRP A 336 9.06 9.65 -23.40
CA TRP A 336 7.90 8.88 -23.85
C TRP A 336 6.95 9.64 -24.78
N VAL A 337 6.97 10.98 -24.81
CA VAL A 337 6.15 11.75 -25.77
C VAL A 337 6.60 11.49 -27.21
N GLU A 338 7.84 11.02 -27.43
CA GLU A 338 8.30 10.60 -28.76
C GLU A 338 7.51 9.40 -29.32
N THR A 339 7.04 8.49 -28.47
CA THR A 339 6.31 7.27 -28.84
C THR A 339 4.80 7.40 -28.64
N GLU A 340 4.36 8.24 -27.70
CA GLU A 340 2.94 8.38 -27.30
C GLU A 340 2.24 9.63 -27.88
N LEU A 341 2.97 10.54 -28.56
CA LEU A 341 2.33 11.69 -29.21
C LEU A 341 1.26 11.19 -30.18
N ASN A 342 0.04 11.69 -29.98
CA ASN A 342 -1.15 11.24 -30.68
C ASN A 342 -1.99 12.42 -31.16
N ASP A 343 -2.97 12.15 -32.02
CA ASP A 343 -3.75 13.20 -32.69
C ASP A 343 -4.53 14.08 -31.69
N ARG A 344 -4.89 13.59 -30.48
CA ARG A 344 -5.48 14.42 -29.40
C ARG A 344 -4.45 15.37 -28.79
N MET A 345 -3.30 14.86 -28.35
CA MET A 345 -2.20 15.69 -27.82
C MET A 345 -1.80 16.77 -28.82
N LEU A 346 -1.69 16.40 -30.10
CA LEU A 346 -1.33 17.30 -31.19
C LEU A 346 -2.42 18.34 -31.48
N ALA A 347 -3.70 17.97 -31.43
CA ALA A 347 -4.81 18.91 -31.58
C ALA A 347 -4.79 20.01 -30.51
N PHE A 348 -4.62 19.65 -29.23
CA PHE A 348 -4.57 20.64 -28.15
C PHE A 348 -3.30 21.48 -28.16
N TRP A 349 -2.14 20.90 -28.52
CA TRP A 349 -0.92 21.66 -28.72
C TRP A 349 -1.04 22.67 -29.87
N PHE A 350 -1.65 22.27 -30.99
CA PHE A 350 -1.87 23.12 -32.15
C PHE A 350 -2.94 24.20 -31.91
N MET A 351 -4.01 23.87 -31.18
CA MET A 351 -5.00 24.85 -30.75
C MET A 351 -4.43 25.91 -29.80
N ASP A 352 -3.38 25.59 -29.04
CA ASP A 352 -2.65 26.56 -28.23
C ASP A 352 -1.61 27.34 -29.11
N ASP A 353 -0.46 26.73 -29.42
CA ASP A 353 0.72 27.37 -30.04
C ASP A 353 0.78 27.33 -31.59
N GLY A 354 -0.16 26.63 -32.24
CA GLY A 354 -0.19 26.44 -33.69
C GLY A 354 -1.03 27.46 -34.45
N TYR A 355 -0.71 27.69 -35.73
CA TYR A 355 -1.61 28.38 -36.68
C TYR A 355 -1.24 28.07 -38.14
N VAL A 356 -2.22 28.20 -39.04
CA VAL A 356 -2.00 28.16 -40.50
C VAL A 356 -1.81 29.57 -41.06
N ARG A 357 -0.72 29.78 -41.79
CA ARG A 357 -0.53 30.94 -42.66
C ARG A 357 -1.30 30.74 -43.96
N ILE A 358 -2.38 31.50 -44.12
CA ILE A 358 -3.06 31.73 -45.39
C ILE A 358 -2.51 33.01 -46.00
N ARG A 359 -2.28 33.03 -47.31
CA ARG A 359 -1.96 34.24 -48.08
C ARG A 359 -2.61 34.13 -49.45
N GLU A 360 -2.99 35.27 -50.01
CA GLU A 360 -3.47 35.35 -51.38
C GLU A 360 -2.45 34.73 -52.35
N HIS A 361 -2.96 33.96 -53.31
CA HIS A 361 -2.18 33.18 -54.30
C HIS A 361 -1.10 32.24 -53.74
N ARG A 362 -1.15 31.82 -52.45
CA ARG A 362 -0.21 30.83 -51.90
C ARG A 362 -0.92 29.74 -51.10
N GLN A 363 -0.54 28.49 -51.36
CA GLN A 363 -1.05 27.33 -50.63
C GLN A 363 -0.76 27.44 -49.12
N PRO A 364 -1.72 27.10 -48.23
CA PRO A 364 -1.57 27.32 -46.80
C PRO A 364 -0.43 26.49 -46.18
N ARG A 365 0.20 27.03 -45.13
CA ARG A 365 1.23 26.31 -44.34
C ARG A 365 1.07 26.52 -42.85
N ALA A 366 1.05 25.44 -42.09
CA ALA A 366 1.07 25.46 -40.64
C ALA A 366 2.48 25.77 -40.11
N GLU A 367 2.53 26.43 -38.96
CA GLU A 367 3.67 26.37 -38.04
C GLU A 367 3.19 26.34 -36.58
N ILE A 368 4.04 25.82 -35.69
CA ILE A 368 3.83 25.80 -34.23
C ILE A 368 5.00 26.57 -33.58
N ALA A 369 4.70 27.44 -32.61
CA ALA A 369 5.74 28.08 -31.80
C ALA A 369 6.35 27.08 -30.80
N THR A 370 7.69 27.04 -30.70
CA THR A 370 8.40 26.09 -29.81
C THR A 370 9.52 26.75 -29.02
N CYS A 371 9.54 28.08 -28.90
CA CYS A 371 10.58 28.85 -28.21
C CYS A 371 10.69 28.59 -26.69
N ALA A 372 9.73 27.87 -26.09
CA ALA A 372 9.79 27.42 -24.70
C ALA A 372 10.66 26.16 -24.48
N PHE A 373 11.06 25.47 -25.55
CA PHE A 373 11.71 24.15 -25.50
C PHE A 373 13.20 24.20 -25.89
N SER A 374 13.98 23.18 -25.49
CA SER A 374 15.35 23.02 -25.97
C SER A 374 15.39 22.43 -27.39
N GLU A 375 16.52 22.55 -28.09
CA GLU A 375 16.68 21.88 -29.38
C GLU A 375 16.51 20.35 -29.26
N GLN A 376 16.99 19.74 -28.17
CA GLN A 376 16.81 18.31 -27.92
C GLN A 376 15.32 17.92 -27.78
N ASP A 377 14.53 18.75 -27.11
CA ASP A 377 13.08 18.58 -26.98
C ASP A 377 12.37 18.79 -28.33
N ILE A 378 12.81 19.76 -29.13
CA ILE A 378 12.26 20.00 -30.47
C ILE A 378 12.55 18.81 -31.41
N GLN A 379 13.77 18.26 -31.38
CA GLN A 379 14.12 17.05 -32.14
C GLN A 379 13.31 15.82 -31.68
N ARG A 380 12.97 15.73 -30.38
CA ARG A 380 12.07 14.71 -29.82
C ARG A 380 10.63 14.87 -30.35
N LEU A 381 10.13 16.11 -30.40
CA LEU A 381 8.81 16.42 -30.98
C LEU A 381 8.75 16.14 -32.48
N LEU A 382 9.83 16.42 -33.24
CA LEU A 382 9.90 16.10 -34.67
C LEU A 382 9.84 14.58 -34.93
N ARG A 383 10.46 13.75 -34.07
CA ARG A 383 10.35 12.28 -34.18
C ARG A 383 8.94 11.78 -33.80
N GLY A 384 8.32 12.34 -32.76
CA GLY A 384 6.91 12.05 -32.44
C GLY A 384 5.93 12.43 -33.57
N LEU A 385 6.15 13.57 -34.22
CA LEU A 385 5.37 13.99 -35.40
C LEU A 385 5.59 13.04 -36.58
N ALA A 386 6.83 12.60 -36.82
CA ALA A 386 7.14 11.61 -37.87
C ALA A 386 6.50 10.23 -37.59
N ASN A 387 6.41 9.80 -36.32
CA ASN A 387 5.69 8.60 -35.92
C ASN A 387 4.17 8.68 -36.20
N LEU A 388 3.60 9.88 -36.24
CA LEU A 388 2.24 10.15 -36.72
C LEU A 388 2.13 10.33 -38.25
N GLY A 389 3.21 10.15 -39.00
CA GLY A 389 3.28 10.38 -40.45
C GLY A 389 3.34 11.87 -40.86
N ILE A 390 3.55 12.78 -39.91
CA ILE A 390 3.54 14.23 -40.14
C ILE A 390 4.98 14.76 -40.19
N PHE A 391 5.54 14.84 -41.39
CA PHE A 391 6.89 15.40 -41.59
C PHE A 391 6.91 16.94 -41.50
N ALA A 392 7.81 17.45 -40.66
CA ALA A 392 7.98 18.88 -40.37
C ALA A 392 9.47 19.23 -40.21
N LYS A 393 9.82 20.52 -40.18
CA LYS A 393 11.19 21.00 -39.95
C LYS A 393 11.23 22.10 -38.90
N ALA A 394 12.15 22.01 -37.94
CA ALA A 394 12.42 23.09 -37.00
C ALA A 394 13.26 24.19 -37.66
N LEU A 395 12.87 25.45 -37.46
CA LEU A 395 13.64 26.63 -37.88
C LEU A 395 13.24 27.86 -37.06
N ARG A 396 14.23 28.54 -36.46
CA ARG A 396 14.06 29.79 -35.68
C ARG A 396 13.02 29.68 -34.56
N GLY A 397 13.11 28.64 -33.72
CA GLY A 397 12.24 28.44 -32.55
C GLY A 397 10.79 28.10 -32.88
N ARG A 398 10.55 27.53 -34.07
CA ARG A 398 9.24 27.12 -34.59
C ARG A 398 9.36 25.82 -35.38
N ILE A 399 8.32 25.00 -35.36
CA ILE A 399 8.18 23.82 -36.23
C ILE A 399 7.32 24.22 -37.44
N HIS A 400 7.82 24.00 -38.65
CA HIS A 400 7.19 24.37 -39.92
C HIS A 400 6.75 23.12 -40.69
N PHE A 401 5.54 23.17 -41.24
CA PHE A 401 4.96 22.08 -42.03
C PHE A 401 5.01 22.41 -43.53
N GLY A 402 5.13 21.38 -44.37
CA GLY A 402 4.95 21.52 -45.82
C GLY A 402 3.48 21.74 -46.17
N VAL A 403 3.15 22.03 -47.43
CA VAL A 403 1.73 22.18 -47.83
C VAL A 403 0.96 20.89 -47.58
N GLN A 404 1.45 19.76 -48.10
CA GLN A 404 0.79 18.47 -47.92
C GLN A 404 0.72 18.07 -46.44
N THR A 405 1.80 18.24 -45.67
CA THR A 405 1.76 17.89 -44.24
C THR A 405 0.97 18.89 -43.38
N THR A 406 0.71 20.11 -43.86
CA THR A 406 -0.27 21.05 -43.25
C THR A 406 -1.71 20.53 -43.44
N ARG A 407 -2.01 20.00 -44.62
CA ARG A 407 -3.30 19.38 -44.92
C ARG A 407 -3.50 18.11 -44.07
N THR A 408 -2.53 17.19 -44.09
CA THR A 408 -2.59 15.95 -43.28
C THR A 408 -2.64 16.21 -41.77
N LEU A 409 -1.89 17.20 -41.27
CA LEU A 409 -2.01 17.68 -39.89
C LEU A 409 -3.45 18.12 -39.59
N SER A 410 -4.03 18.97 -40.46
CA SER A 410 -5.39 19.46 -40.28
C SER A 410 -6.42 18.33 -40.32
N GLU A 411 -6.29 17.39 -41.27
CA GLU A 411 -7.20 16.24 -41.43
C GLU A 411 -7.19 15.33 -40.19
N LYS A 412 -6.02 15.13 -39.56
CA LYS A 412 -5.88 14.40 -38.31
C LYS A 412 -6.46 15.11 -37.09
N ILE A 413 -6.26 16.42 -36.95
CA ILE A 413 -6.69 17.14 -35.74
C ILE A 413 -8.12 17.69 -35.81
N ALA A 414 -8.68 17.91 -37.00
CA ALA A 414 -10.00 18.53 -37.19
C ALA A 414 -11.17 17.87 -36.40
N PRO A 415 -11.21 16.54 -36.17
CA PRO A 415 -12.24 15.92 -35.32
C PRO A 415 -12.20 16.39 -33.86
N PHE A 416 -11.06 16.87 -33.36
CA PHE A 416 -10.87 17.30 -31.97
C PHE A 416 -10.97 18.84 -31.79
N VAL A 417 -11.15 19.60 -32.87
CA VAL A 417 -11.13 21.07 -32.87
C VAL A 417 -12.56 21.63 -32.92
N PRO A 418 -13.05 22.27 -31.83
CA PRO A 418 -14.40 22.85 -31.77
C PRO A 418 -14.50 24.10 -32.64
N GLU A 419 -15.74 24.51 -32.96
CA GLU A 419 -16.04 25.57 -33.94
C GLU A 419 -15.22 26.85 -33.74
N SER A 420 -15.17 27.38 -32.52
CA SER A 420 -14.43 28.60 -32.17
C SER A 420 -12.90 28.54 -32.36
N MET A 421 -12.34 27.39 -32.72
CA MET A 421 -10.92 27.19 -33.03
C MET A 421 -10.65 26.68 -34.46
N ARG A 422 -11.69 26.40 -35.26
CA ARG A 422 -11.54 25.85 -36.63
C ARG A 422 -10.81 26.77 -37.60
N TYR A 423 -10.81 28.07 -37.33
CA TYR A 423 -10.03 29.07 -38.07
C TYR A 423 -8.51 28.80 -38.08
N LYS A 424 -7.99 27.95 -37.18
CA LYS A 424 -6.58 27.53 -37.18
C LYS A 424 -6.27 26.44 -38.21
N LEU A 425 -7.27 25.72 -38.75
CA LEU A 425 -7.11 24.58 -39.66
C LEU A 425 -6.85 25.01 -41.12
N HIS A 426 -6.43 24.06 -41.96
CA HIS A 426 -6.45 24.24 -43.42
C HIS A 426 -7.90 24.48 -43.91
N PRO A 427 -8.19 25.54 -44.71
CA PRO A 427 -9.57 25.94 -45.04
C PRO A 427 -10.45 24.84 -45.63
N GLU A 428 -9.94 24.07 -46.60
CA GLU A 428 -10.69 22.93 -47.17
C GLU A 428 -11.09 21.88 -46.11
N VAL A 429 -10.28 21.71 -45.07
CA VAL A 429 -10.49 20.68 -44.05
C VAL A 429 -11.45 21.20 -42.99
N ALA A 430 -11.34 22.49 -42.64
CA ALA A 430 -12.24 23.18 -41.72
C ALA A 430 -13.72 23.03 -42.14
N GLY A 431 -14.02 23.03 -43.44
CA GLY A 431 -15.36 22.82 -43.99
C GLY A 431 -15.74 21.36 -44.32
N LYS A 432 -14.80 20.39 -44.26
CA LYS A 432 -15.05 18.99 -44.70
C LYS A 432 -15.03 17.93 -43.59
N VAL A 433 -14.20 18.11 -42.55
CA VAL A 433 -14.01 17.11 -41.48
C VAL A 433 -14.58 17.65 -40.17
N PRO A 434 -15.84 17.32 -39.78
CA PRO A 434 -16.51 17.96 -38.65
C PRO A 434 -15.82 17.69 -37.31
N PHE A 435 -16.18 18.49 -36.30
CA PHE A 435 -15.87 18.20 -34.91
C PHE A 435 -16.64 16.95 -34.43
N ASP A 436 -15.98 16.09 -33.66
CA ASP A 436 -16.46 14.79 -33.22
C ASP A 436 -16.29 14.68 -31.68
N PRO A 437 -17.35 14.92 -30.89
CA PRO A 437 -17.25 14.94 -29.44
C PRO A 437 -17.00 13.56 -28.81
N GLU A 438 -17.39 12.46 -29.48
CA GLU A 438 -17.14 11.08 -29.00
C GLU A 438 -15.62 10.81 -28.90
N ARG A 439 -14.83 11.39 -29.81
CA ARG A 439 -13.35 11.30 -29.76
C ARG A 439 -12.71 12.04 -28.59
N LEU A 440 -13.49 12.86 -27.87
CA LEU A 440 -13.11 13.53 -26.64
C LEU A 440 -13.96 13.06 -25.44
N ALA A 441 -14.65 11.92 -25.56
CA ALA A 441 -15.30 11.27 -24.43
C ALA A 441 -14.28 10.98 -23.31
N VAL A 442 -14.66 11.33 -22.09
CA VAL A 442 -13.85 11.08 -20.89
C VAL A 442 -14.07 9.64 -20.46
N GLY A 443 -13.16 8.76 -20.86
CA GLY A 443 -13.17 7.34 -20.49
C GLY A 443 -12.84 7.11 -19.00
N PRO A 444 -12.72 5.84 -18.57
CA PRO A 444 -12.39 5.52 -17.18
C PRO A 444 -11.03 6.11 -16.77
N THR A 445 -10.98 6.65 -15.54
CA THR A 445 -9.77 7.28 -14.99
C THR A 445 -8.72 6.22 -14.68
N GLN A 446 -7.60 6.23 -15.41
CA GLN A 446 -6.48 5.30 -15.23
C GLN A 446 -5.56 5.79 -14.12
N VAL A 447 -5.09 4.89 -13.24
CA VAL A 447 -4.18 5.27 -12.15
C VAL A 447 -2.82 5.73 -12.70
N LEU A 448 -2.22 6.76 -12.10
CA LEU A 448 -0.84 7.13 -12.39
C LEU A 448 0.12 6.60 -11.32
N TYR A 449 1.29 6.19 -11.79
CA TYR A 449 2.42 5.70 -11.01
C TYR A 449 3.41 6.83 -10.69
N ASP A 450 4.06 6.75 -9.54
CA ASP A 450 5.07 7.73 -9.09
C ASP A 450 6.18 7.05 -8.27
N GLU A 451 7.37 7.64 -8.26
CA GLU A 451 8.53 7.10 -7.53
C GLU A 451 8.33 7.28 -6.01
N VAL A 452 8.64 6.23 -5.25
CA VAL A 452 8.52 6.21 -3.79
C VAL A 452 9.88 6.13 -3.10
N GLU A 453 10.00 6.90 -2.04
CA GLU A 453 11.03 6.75 -1.02
C GLU A 453 10.42 5.98 0.17
N ALA A 454 10.72 4.69 0.27
CA ALA A 454 10.28 3.84 1.38
C ALA A 454 11.26 3.98 2.56
N VAL A 455 11.00 4.92 3.47
CA VAL A 455 11.86 5.14 4.65
C VAL A 455 11.37 4.29 5.81
N GLU A 456 12.18 3.36 6.29
CA GLU A 456 11.92 2.64 7.53
C GLU A 456 11.89 3.61 8.73
N LEU A 457 10.86 3.50 9.57
CA LEU A 457 10.67 4.35 10.74
C LEU A 457 10.99 3.57 12.02
N VAL A 458 11.95 4.08 12.79
CA VAL A 458 12.05 3.80 14.23
C VAL A 458 10.79 4.36 14.90
N HIS A 459 9.85 3.47 15.24
CA HIS A 459 8.50 3.85 15.63
C HIS A 459 8.40 4.20 17.13
N THR A 460 8.74 5.44 17.46
CA THR A 460 8.78 5.99 18.83
C THR A 460 7.41 6.36 19.42
N GLY A 461 6.32 6.29 18.64
CA GLY A 461 4.98 6.74 19.06
C GLY A 461 4.23 5.77 19.97
N THR A 462 3.30 6.31 20.77
CA THR A 462 2.33 5.58 21.61
C THR A 462 1.10 5.12 20.84
N ASP A 463 0.68 5.86 19.81
CA ASP A 463 -0.21 5.39 18.74
C ASP A 463 0.57 4.41 17.86
N LYS A 464 0.93 3.29 18.50
CA LYS A 464 1.29 2.01 17.93
C LYS A 464 0.05 1.44 17.29
N THR A 465 -0.63 2.23 16.43
CA THR A 465 -2.02 2.04 15.97
C THR A 465 -1.97 1.27 14.57
N PHE A 466 -3.01 0.74 13.85
CA PHE A 466 -3.05 0.38 12.37
C PHE A 466 -4.43 -0.21 11.87
N TYR A 467 -4.74 -0.30 10.54
CA TYR A 467 -6.04 -0.79 9.95
C TYR A 467 -6.01 -1.31 8.49
N CYS A 468 -7.11 -1.95 8.05
CA CYS A 468 -7.48 -2.19 6.64
C CYS A 468 -9.03 -2.23 6.43
N LEU A 469 -9.50 -2.46 5.20
CA LEU A 469 -10.90 -2.75 4.85
C LEU A 469 -10.95 -4.05 4.02
N ASP A 470 -12.11 -4.70 3.92
CA ASP A 470 -12.41 -5.56 2.77
C ASP A 470 -13.31 -4.79 1.80
N VAL A 471 -12.84 -4.68 0.56
CA VAL A 471 -13.62 -4.17 -0.58
C VAL A 471 -14.10 -5.33 -1.46
N GLU A 472 -15.33 -5.24 -1.94
CA GLU A 472 -15.97 -6.23 -2.81
C GLU A 472 -15.30 -6.30 -4.20
N GLU A 473 -15.34 -7.49 -4.82
CA GLU A 473 -14.74 -7.83 -6.13
C GLU A 473 -13.22 -7.60 -6.25
N THR A 474 -12.76 -6.36 -6.19
CA THR A 474 -11.40 -5.90 -6.54
C THR A 474 -10.37 -6.12 -5.44
N HIS A 475 -10.83 -6.33 -4.20
CA HIS A 475 -10.04 -6.58 -3.01
C HIS A 475 -8.88 -5.58 -2.75
N ASN A 476 -9.04 -4.32 -3.18
CA ASN A 476 -8.07 -3.26 -2.95
C ASN A 476 -8.76 -1.89 -2.74
N PHE A 477 -8.04 -0.90 -2.23
CA PHE A 477 -8.54 0.49 -2.12
C PHE A 477 -7.43 1.56 -2.12
N VAL A 478 -7.86 2.79 -2.38
CA VAL A 478 -7.00 3.98 -2.39
C VAL A 478 -6.74 4.50 -0.97
N THR A 479 -5.46 4.58 -0.60
CA THR A 479 -4.98 5.31 0.60
C THR A 479 -4.24 6.58 0.21
N SER A 480 -3.96 7.45 1.19
CA SER A 480 -3.21 8.69 0.97
C SER A 480 -1.80 8.48 0.41
N GLY A 481 -1.27 7.25 0.50
CA GLY A 481 0.04 6.88 -0.03
C GLY A 481 0.01 5.62 -0.89
N GLY A 482 -1.02 5.45 -1.72
CA GLY A 482 -1.06 4.47 -2.80
C GLY A 482 -2.26 3.53 -2.74
N VAL A 483 -2.40 2.71 -3.78
CA VAL A 483 -3.38 1.61 -3.80
C VAL A 483 -2.83 0.42 -3.04
N VAL A 484 -3.61 -0.08 -2.09
CA VAL A 484 -3.27 -1.19 -1.19
C VAL A 484 -4.28 -2.31 -1.32
N HIS A 485 -3.84 -3.55 -1.15
CA HIS A 485 -4.73 -4.71 -1.10
C HIS A 485 -5.43 -4.82 0.27
N ASN A 486 -6.58 -5.51 0.32
CA ASN A 486 -7.23 -5.94 1.56
C ASN A 486 -6.21 -6.71 2.43
N CYS A 487 -6.06 -6.30 3.69
CA CYS A 487 -5.02 -6.76 4.60
C CYS A 487 -5.64 -7.33 5.89
N ARG A 488 -5.73 -8.66 5.92
CA ARG A 488 -6.04 -9.48 7.09
C ARG A 488 -4.72 -9.90 7.77
N PRO A 489 -4.71 -10.59 8.93
CA PRO A 489 -3.50 -11.30 9.38
C PRO A 489 -3.16 -12.35 8.31
N PRO A 490 -1.95 -12.38 7.73
CA PRO A 490 -1.66 -13.28 6.61
C PRO A 490 -1.91 -14.75 6.98
N GLY A 491 -2.86 -15.40 6.31
CA GLY A 491 -3.09 -16.86 6.41
C GLY A 491 -3.30 -17.43 7.81
N ASN A 492 -3.78 -16.65 8.79
CA ASN A 492 -3.87 -17.06 10.21
C ASN A 492 -2.49 -17.36 10.83
N ARG A 493 -1.51 -16.48 10.58
CA ARG A 493 -0.10 -16.63 11.00
C ARG A 493 0.12 -16.72 12.52
N ASN A 494 1.24 -17.38 12.83
CA ASN A 494 1.90 -17.45 14.12
C ASN A 494 2.10 -16.06 14.79
N PRO A 495 1.96 -15.96 16.12
CA PRO A 495 2.35 -14.77 16.89
C PRO A 495 3.86 -14.50 16.88
N GLU A 496 4.26 -13.26 17.19
CA GLU A 496 5.68 -12.86 17.19
C GLU A 496 6.32 -12.83 18.59
N PRO A 497 7.65 -12.99 18.72
CA PRO A 497 8.32 -13.12 20.02
C PRO A 497 8.02 -11.96 20.99
N ALA A 498 8.09 -10.71 20.52
CA ALA A 498 7.78 -9.54 21.34
C ALA A 498 6.30 -9.46 21.78
N GLU A 499 5.40 -10.15 21.08
CA GLU A 499 3.98 -10.21 21.41
C GLU A 499 3.68 -11.28 22.46
N ALA A 500 4.36 -12.42 22.36
CA ALA A 500 4.30 -13.48 23.35
C ALA A 500 5.03 -13.08 24.65
N LEU A 501 6.20 -12.45 24.58
CA LEU A 501 6.91 -11.89 25.75
C LEU A 501 6.08 -10.85 26.50
N ALA A 502 5.30 -10.02 25.81
CA ALA A 502 4.39 -9.08 26.48
C ALA A 502 3.23 -9.79 27.21
N CYS A 503 2.85 -10.99 26.76
CA CYS A 503 1.83 -11.84 27.37
C CYS A 503 2.40 -12.86 28.39
N GLU A 504 3.72 -13.10 28.39
CA GLU A 504 4.40 -14.14 29.18
C GLU A 504 4.16 -14.02 30.69
N PRO A 505 4.23 -12.83 31.33
CA PRO A 505 3.88 -12.71 32.76
C PRO A 505 2.43 -13.08 33.08
N TYR A 506 1.49 -12.80 32.17
CA TYR A 506 0.08 -13.18 32.34
C TYR A 506 -0.11 -14.69 32.20
N LEU A 507 0.53 -15.32 31.21
CA LEU A 507 0.49 -16.78 31.06
C LEU A 507 1.18 -17.48 32.24
N HIS A 508 2.33 -16.96 32.70
CA HIS A 508 3.04 -17.48 33.85
C HIS A 508 2.19 -17.44 35.12
N ARG A 509 1.54 -16.32 35.44
CA ARG A 509 0.62 -16.23 36.60
C ARG A 509 -0.63 -17.12 36.41
N GLN A 510 -1.11 -17.33 35.18
CA GLN A 510 -2.16 -18.33 34.93
C GLN A 510 -1.68 -19.76 35.21
N ILE A 511 -0.46 -20.14 34.80
CA ILE A 511 0.13 -21.45 35.08
C ILE A 511 0.31 -21.66 36.59
N GLU A 512 0.85 -20.66 37.29
CA GLU A 512 1.09 -20.66 38.73
C GLU A 512 -0.22 -20.85 39.52
N LEU A 513 -1.28 -20.12 39.17
CA LEU A 513 -2.57 -20.19 39.85
C LEU A 513 -3.36 -21.48 39.57
N ILE A 514 -3.19 -22.10 38.39
CA ILE A 514 -3.80 -23.41 38.08
C ILE A 514 -3.05 -24.55 38.80
N GLY A 515 -1.73 -24.42 38.97
CA GLY A 515 -0.87 -25.48 39.53
C GLY A 515 -0.90 -26.81 38.77
N PRO A 516 -0.86 -26.83 37.41
CA PRO A 516 -1.06 -28.05 36.64
C PRO A 516 0.08 -29.05 36.86
N LYS A 517 -0.24 -30.34 36.83
CA LYS A 517 0.74 -31.43 36.96
C LYS A 517 1.49 -31.71 35.66
N LEU A 518 0.90 -31.36 34.51
CA LEU A 518 1.49 -31.58 33.19
C LEU A 518 1.04 -30.51 32.20
N ILE A 519 2.01 -29.92 31.47
CA ILE A 519 1.78 -28.97 30.39
C ILE A 519 1.95 -29.68 29.04
N VAL A 520 1.04 -29.42 28.09
CA VAL A 520 1.14 -29.89 26.70
C VAL A 520 1.22 -28.70 25.76
N ALA A 521 2.40 -28.50 25.17
CA ALA A 521 2.65 -27.43 24.20
C ALA A 521 2.20 -27.84 22.79
N LEU A 522 1.23 -27.09 22.25
CA LEU A 522 0.63 -27.33 20.93
C LEU A 522 1.26 -26.40 19.88
N GLY A 523 2.15 -26.92 19.04
CA GLY A 523 2.78 -26.15 17.96
C GLY A 523 4.11 -25.49 18.29
N LYS A 524 4.75 -24.86 17.30
CA LYS A 524 6.13 -24.37 17.43
C LYS A 524 6.20 -23.15 18.35
N VAL A 525 5.20 -22.27 18.31
CA VAL A 525 5.26 -21.01 19.08
C VAL A 525 5.03 -21.25 20.57
N ALA A 526 4.14 -22.17 20.94
CA ALA A 526 3.97 -22.61 22.32
C ALA A 526 5.28 -23.19 22.86
N VAL A 527 5.94 -24.06 22.08
CA VAL A 527 7.25 -24.66 22.41
C VAL A 527 8.35 -23.60 22.54
N GLN A 528 8.48 -22.70 21.57
CA GLN A 528 9.51 -21.64 21.58
C GLN A 528 9.38 -20.71 22.80
N ASN A 529 8.16 -20.39 23.24
CA ASN A 529 7.93 -19.48 24.36
C ASN A 529 7.97 -20.15 25.73
N LEU A 530 7.64 -21.44 25.84
CA LEU A 530 7.74 -22.17 27.11
C LEU A 530 9.17 -22.68 27.33
N LEU A 531 9.78 -23.33 26.34
CA LEU A 531 11.11 -23.95 26.46
C LEU A 531 12.28 -23.06 26.02
N ALA A 532 12.03 -21.80 25.64
CA ALA A 532 13.05 -20.84 25.19
C ALA A 532 14.02 -21.41 24.11
N THR A 533 13.50 -22.24 23.19
CA THR A 533 14.31 -23.02 22.24
C THR A 533 13.80 -22.93 20.81
N ASP A 534 14.70 -22.79 19.84
CA ASP A 534 14.37 -22.78 18.42
C ASP A 534 14.29 -24.16 17.75
N ALA A 535 14.55 -25.22 18.51
CA ALA A 535 14.52 -26.60 18.04
C ALA A 535 13.15 -27.00 17.42
N SER A 536 13.18 -27.94 16.49
CA SER A 536 11.97 -28.36 15.77
C SER A 536 11.05 -29.21 16.64
N ILE A 537 9.73 -29.16 16.40
CA ILE A 537 8.75 -30.07 17.04
C ILE A 537 9.17 -31.53 16.85
N ALA A 538 9.64 -31.90 15.65
CA ALA A 538 10.04 -33.27 15.31
C ALA A 538 11.22 -33.78 16.15
N SER A 539 12.15 -32.91 16.54
CA SER A 539 13.31 -33.22 17.40
C SER A 539 13.04 -33.15 18.91
N LEU A 540 11.87 -32.67 19.31
CA LEU A 540 11.48 -32.50 20.72
C LEU A 540 10.42 -33.51 21.18
N ARG A 541 9.52 -33.94 20.29
CA ARG A 541 8.48 -34.94 20.58
C ARG A 541 9.03 -36.24 21.18
N GLY A 542 8.20 -36.91 21.99
CA GLY A 542 8.56 -38.17 22.64
C GLY A 542 9.55 -38.05 23.81
N ARG A 543 9.81 -36.82 24.27
CA ARG A 543 10.66 -36.51 25.43
C ARG A 543 9.87 -35.70 26.46
N LEU A 544 10.24 -35.85 27.73
CA LEU A 544 9.79 -34.98 28.79
C LEU A 544 10.72 -33.77 28.89
N PHE A 545 10.14 -32.59 29.10
CA PHE A 545 10.84 -31.35 29.42
C PHE A 545 10.27 -30.80 30.73
N GLU A 546 10.78 -29.65 31.16
CA GLU A 546 10.29 -28.95 32.34
C GLU A 546 10.03 -27.48 31.99
N TYR A 547 8.97 -26.92 32.57
CA TYR A 547 8.71 -25.49 32.64
C TYR A 547 8.54 -25.11 34.11
N ARG A 548 9.61 -24.60 34.74
CA ARG A 548 9.60 -24.07 36.11
C ARG A 548 9.06 -25.07 37.14
N GLY A 549 9.65 -26.26 37.21
CA GLY A 549 9.24 -27.38 38.06
C GLY A 549 8.05 -28.19 37.53
N ILE A 550 7.33 -27.70 36.52
CA ILE A 550 6.16 -28.41 35.94
C ILE A 550 6.60 -29.22 34.70
N PRO A 551 6.36 -30.54 34.66
CA PRO A 551 6.64 -31.35 33.47
C PRO A 551 5.90 -30.84 32.22
N LEU A 552 6.59 -30.85 31.07
CA LEU A 552 6.09 -30.37 29.79
C LEU A 552 6.33 -31.38 28.67
N ILE A 553 5.31 -31.60 27.83
CA ILE A 553 5.37 -32.45 26.64
C ILE A 553 5.03 -31.63 25.39
N VAL A 554 5.72 -31.94 24.29
CA VAL A 554 5.61 -31.25 23.00
C VAL A 554 4.80 -32.08 22.01
N THR A 555 3.84 -31.46 21.30
CA THR A 555 3.15 -32.07 20.16
C THR A 555 2.78 -31.07 19.06
N TYR A 556 2.23 -31.55 17.95
CA TYR A 556 1.82 -30.74 16.80
C TYR A 556 0.55 -29.93 17.09
N HIS A 557 0.47 -28.72 16.53
CA HIS A 557 -0.74 -27.91 16.61
C HIS A 557 -1.89 -28.57 15.83
N PRO A 558 -3.13 -28.62 16.35
CA PRO A 558 -4.28 -29.20 15.65
C PRO A 558 -4.50 -28.64 14.23
N ALA A 559 -4.28 -27.33 14.01
CA ALA A 559 -4.39 -26.73 12.68
C ALA A 559 -3.31 -27.22 11.67
N TYR A 560 -2.16 -27.72 12.15
CA TYR A 560 -1.16 -28.40 11.32
C TYR A 560 -1.64 -29.82 10.97
N LEU A 561 -2.16 -30.56 11.95
CA LEU A 561 -2.68 -31.93 11.79
C LEU A 561 -3.92 -32.02 10.87
N LEU A 562 -4.67 -30.93 10.70
CA LEU A 562 -5.72 -30.80 9.68
C LEU A 562 -5.17 -30.66 8.26
N ARG A 563 -3.94 -30.16 8.08
CA ARG A 563 -3.27 -30.01 6.77
C ARG A 563 -2.35 -31.18 6.44
N ASN A 564 -1.77 -31.84 7.45
CA ASN A 564 -0.89 -32.99 7.29
C ASN A 564 -1.47 -34.21 8.05
N LEU A 565 -2.46 -34.87 7.43
CA LEU A 565 -3.24 -35.94 8.07
C LEU A 565 -2.40 -37.15 8.60
N PRO A 566 -1.33 -37.62 7.93
CA PRO A 566 -0.50 -38.73 8.45
C PRO A 566 0.14 -38.45 9.82
N ASP A 567 0.44 -37.19 10.13
CA ASP A 567 1.08 -36.82 11.40
C ASP A 567 0.12 -36.91 12.61
N LYS A 568 -1.18 -37.19 12.39
CA LYS A 568 -2.12 -37.50 13.48
C LYS A 568 -1.68 -38.72 14.28
N ALA A 569 -1.08 -39.74 13.65
CA ALA A 569 -0.54 -40.91 14.35
C ALA A 569 0.65 -40.54 15.27
N LYS A 570 1.44 -39.53 14.88
CA LYS A 570 2.54 -39.00 15.70
C LYS A 570 2.02 -38.21 16.91
N ALA A 571 1.01 -37.35 16.70
CA ALA A 571 0.34 -36.64 17.78
C ALA A 571 -0.36 -37.58 18.77
N TRP A 572 -0.96 -38.67 18.29
CA TRP A 572 -1.52 -39.73 19.14
C TRP A 572 -0.45 -40.38 20.03
N ALA A 573 0.73 -40.71 19.47
CA ALA A 573 1.85 -41.24 20.25
C ALA A 573 2.32 -40.26 21.36
N ASP A 574 2.30 -38.95 21.11
CA ASP A 574 2.62 -37.93 22.12
C ASP A 574 1.59 -37.91 23.25
N LEU A 575 0.30 -38.06 22.93
CA LEU A 575 -0.79 -38.12 23.91
C LEU A 575 -0.74 -39.42 24.73
N CYS A 576 -0.39 -40.56 24.12
CA CYS A 576 -0.13 -41.81 24.85
C CYS A 576 1.14 -41.77 25.71
N PHE A 577 2.11 -40.90 25.39
CA PHE A 577 3.24 -40.60 26.28
C PHE A 577 2.81 -39.70 27.44
N ALA A 578 2.01 -38.66 27.16
CA ALA A 578 1.47 -37.76 28.18
C ALA A 578 0.54 -38.45 29.19
N LEU A 579 -0.29 -39.41 28.74
CA LEU A 579 -1.10 -40.25 29.64
C LEU A 579 -0.24 -41.06 30.63
N ARG A 580 0.88 -41.61 30.16
CA ARG A 580 1.80 -42.38 31.03
C ARG A 580 2.49 -41.46 32.03
N ALA A 581 3.08 -40.36 31.56
CA ALA A 581 3.69 -39.35 32.41
C ALA A 581 2.71 -38.83 33.48
N MET A 582 1.45 -38.53 33.13
CA MET A 582 0.43 -38.14 34.12
C MET A 582 0.10 -39.27 35.10
N GLY A 583 0.12 -40.54 34.68
CA GLY A 583 -0.05 -41.69 35.56
C GLY A 583 1.09 -41.83 36.57
N ASP A 584 2.33 -41.66 36.14
CA ASP A 584 3.52 -41.68 37.01
C ASP A 584 3.50 -40.50 38.00
N LEU A 585 3.15 -39.30 37.52
CA LEU A 585 3.01 -38.08 38.34
C LEU A 585 1.83 -38.14 39.32
N LYS A 586 0.69 -38.75 38.96
CA LYS A 586 -0.44 -38.97 39.88
C LYS A 586 -0.21 -40.16 40.83
N SER A 587 0.80 -41.02 40.59
CA SER A 587 1.18 -42.13 41.48
C SER A 587 2.48 -41.88 42.28
N GLY A 588 3.09 -40.70 42.17
CA GLY A 588 4.27 -40.29 42.94
C GLY A 588 5.59 -40.92 42.49
N LYS A 589 5.64 -41.57 41.33
CA LYS A 589 6.87 -42.14 40.77
C LYS A 589 7.64 -41.06 40.01
N VAL A 590 8.66 -40.50 40.65
CA VAL A 590 9.61 -39.60 39.99
C VAL A 590 10.39 -40.39 38.94
N ALA A 591 10.28 -39.99 37.67
CA ALA A 591 11.02 -40.60 36.57
C ALA A 591 12.50 -40.16 36.61
N GLY A 592 13.36 -41.03 37.13
CA GLY A 592 14.83 -40.88 37.08
C GLY A 592 15.47 -41.68 35.95
N SER A 593 16.67 -41.24 35.54
CA SER A 593 17.56 -41.77 34.49
C SER A 593 16.97 -41.87 33.08
#